data_AF-A0A1N7CTP9-F1
#
_entry.id   AF-A0A1N7CTP9-F1
#
_cell.length_a   1.000
_cell.length_b   1.000
_cell.length_c   1.000
_cell.angle_alpha   90.00
_cell.angle_beta   90.00
_cell.angle_gamma   90.00
#
_symmetry.space_group_name_H-M   'P 1'
#
loop_
_entity.id
_entity.type
_entity.pdbx_description
1 polymer ?
#
loop_
_entity_poly.entity_id
_entity_poly.type
_entity_poly.pdbx_seq_one_letter_code
_entity_poly.pdbx_strand_id
1 'polypeptide(L)'
;MSWLAALREGVTDEELRVAILVGLASIPFTLALSWGSVSSGDGVVIGGSVAGTPLLLAGLLVGVHYHDRPTDGRRAGFWTGLVGSSATGLVFIANTVSSVGTLSSRLTVVAVAVIPVALVLGVGFTVLVTMGSAAFADWVRTRVDSEHRLVETADAGEKSVADSRWWLVVAVYALAAPVVLYYALGVRPDSGLEIGLVVAGLFVLVPLSIMTLGGLFIDATAPRNRATDWFPSVWLYVGGPVGVAVAVYFLRVVRGVSYPPGYASYSFLGALWCLSVVYLVNRTRHLGGRNAVSTLRS
;
A
#
# COMPACT_ATOMS: atom_id res chain seq x y z
N MET A 1 13.26 27.10 -5.13
CA MET A 1 12.18 27.22 -6.13
C MET A 1 10.85 27.10 -5.39
N SER A 2 9.90 28.01 -5.61
CA SER A 2 8.64 28.01 -4.85
C SER A 2 7.71 26.90 -5.36
N TRP A 3 7.10 26.16 -4.44
CA TRP A 3 6.16 25.06 -4.72
C TRP A 3 5.05 25.42 -5.71
N LEU A 4 4.55 26.65 -5.62
CA LEU A 4 3.53 27.18 -6.52
C LEU A 4 4.03 27.31 -7.96
N ALA A 5 5.32 27.60 -8.18
CA ALA A 5 5.91 27.64 -9.51
C ALA A 5 5.95 26.22 -10.11
N ALA A 6 6.35 25.22 -9.32
CA ALA A 6 6.40 23.83 -9.78
C ALA A 6 5.01 23.25 -10.10
N LEU A 7 3.98 23.59 -9.30
CA LEU A 7 2.59 23.22 -9.63
C LEU A 7 2.09 23.93 -10.89
N ARG A 8 2.37 25.22 -11.04
CA ARG A 8 1.98 25.98 -12.22
C ARG A 8 2.60 25.40 -13.48
N GLU A 9 3.89 25.10 -13.43
CA GLU A 9 4.67 24.53 -14.54
C GLU A 9 4.16 23.12 -14.89
N GLY A 10 3.84 22.29 -13.89
CA GLY A 10 3.23 20.97 -14.09
C GLY A 10 1.78 21.00 -14.61
N VAL A 11 0.98 22.03 -14.29
CA VAL A 11 -0.38 22.20 -14.84
C VAL A 11 -0.35 22.68 -16.28
N THR A 12 0.66 23.47 -16.66
CA THR A 12 0.89 23.90 -18.04
C THR A 12 1.49 22.79 -18.91
N ASP A 13 2.10 21.78 -18.29
CA ASP A 13 2.62 20.62 -18.99
C ASP A 13 1.46 19.65 -19.30
N GLU A 14 1.04 19.58 -20.57
CA GLU A 14 -0.10 18.74 -21.01
C GLU A 14 0.10 17.26 -20.64
N GLU A 15 1.37 16.86 -20.49
CA GLU A 15 1.76 15.54 -20.02
C GLU A 15 1.39 15.29 -18.55
N LEU A 16 1.45 16.25 -17.63
CA LEU A 16 1.22 16.01 -16.19
C LEU A 16 -0.15 16.48 -15.70
N ARG A 17 -0.88 17.19 -16.55
CA ARG A 17 -2.19 17.78 -16.24
C ARG A 17 -3.20 16.77 -15.70
N VAL A 18 -3.31 15.58 -16.31
CA VAL A 18 -4.28 14.56 -15.88
C VAL A 18 -3.93 14.00 -14.49
N ALA A 19 -2.66 13.73 -14.23
CA ALA A 19 -2.18 13.29 -12.92
C ALA A 19 -2.50 14.31 -11.81
N ILE A 20 -2.27 15.60 -12.07
CA ILE A 20 -2.58 16.68 -11.12
C ILE A 20 -4.09 16.80 -10.89
N LEU A 21 -4.90 16.73 -11.95
CA LEU A 21 -6.37 16.79 -11.84
C LEU A 21 -6.94 15.60 -11.06
N VAL A 22 -6.41 14.40 -11.26
CA VAL A 22 -6.81 13.21 -10.50
C VAL A 22 -6.41 13.35 -9.02
N GLY A 23 -5.22 13.88 -8.74
CA GLY A 23 -4.79 14.24 -7.38
C GLY A 23 -5.75 15.25 -6.73
N LEU A 24 -6.10 16.33 -7.43
CA LEU A 24 -7.06 17.34 -6.96
C LEU A 24 -8.46 16.75 -6.73
N ALA A 25 -8.93 15.90 -7.64
CA ALA A 25 -10.23 15.26 -7.53
C ALA A 25 -10.32 14.34 -6.31
N SER A 26 -9.20 13.77 -5.85
CA SER A 26 -9.16 12.92 -4.65
C SER A 26 -9.34 13.70 -3.33
N ILE A 27 -9.10 15.02 -3.34
CA ILE A 27 -9.15 15.88 -2.14
C ILE A 27 -10.54 15.89 -1.49
N PRO A 28 -11.64 16.23 -2.18
CA PRO A 28 -12.96 16.30 -1.55
C PRO A 28 -13.41 14.95 -0.97
N PHE A 29 -13.09 13.83 -1.63
CA PHE A 29 -13.39 12.50 -1.10
C PHE A 29 -12.57 12.16 0.14
N THR A 30 -11.27 12.50 0.13
CA THR A 30 -10.39 12.31 1.29
C THR A 30 -10.88 13.13 2.49
N LEU A 31 -11.28 14.38 2.26
CA LEU A 31 -11.87 15.24 3.29
C LEU A 31 -13.18 14.67 3.83
N ALA A 32 -14.13 14.32 2.96
CA ALA A 32 -15.43 13.79 3.35
C ALA A 32 -15.31 12.49 4.17
N LEU A 33 -14.43 11.57 3.76
CA LEU A 33 -14.23 10.30 4.45
C LEU A 33 -13.44 10.45 5.76
N SER A 34 -12.58 11.48 5.87
CA SER A 34 -11.78 11.72 7.07
C SER A 34 -12.49 12.61 8.09
N TRP A 35 -13.54 13.35 7.68
CA TRP A 35 -14.24 14.31 8.54
C TRP A 35 -14.85 13.68 9.79
N GLY A 36 -15.35 12.44 9.68
CA GLY A 36 -15.88 11.70 10.84
C GLY A 36 -14.85 11.56 11.97
N SER A 37 -13.57 11.41 11.65
CA SER A 37 -12.50 11.34 12.65
C SER A 37 -12.21 12.67 13.34
N VAL A 38 -12.42 13.80 12.63
CA VAL A 38 -12.27 15.16 13.16
C VAL A 38 -13.41 15.51 14.12
N SER A 39 -14.64 15.07 13.82
CA SER A 39 -15.83 15.40 14.61
C SER A 39 -16.00 14.56 15.88
N SER A 40 -15.33 13.41 15.98
CA SER A 40 -15.68 12.41 17.00
C SER A 40 -15.06 12.66 18.38
N GLY A 41 -14.04 13.53 18.53
CA GLY A 41 -13.48 13.95 19.83
C GLY A 41 -12.89 12.84 20.74
N ASP A 42 -13.05 11.57 20.38
CA ASP A 42 -12.66 10.42 21.19
C ASP A 42 -11.16 10.15 21.07
N GLY A 43 -10.41 10.69 22.03
CA GLY A 43 -9.01 10.37 22.29
C GLY A 43 -8.02 11.24 21.52
N VAL A 44 -6.95 11.63 22.21
CA VAL A 44 -5.81 12.34 21.63
C VAL A 44 -5.06 11.40 20.68
N VAL A 45 -5.51 11.32 19.43
CA VAL A 45 -4.77 10.65 18.35
C VAL A 45 -3.96 11.73 17.64
N ILE A 46 -2.69 11.85 18.00
CA ILE A 46 -1.76 12.78 17.33
C ILE A 46 -1.75 12.46 15.83
N GLY A 47 -2.26 13.37 15.01
CA GLY A 47 -2.34 13.28 13.56
C GLY A 47 -3.67 12.78 12.96
N GLY A 48 -4.60 12.29 13.79
CA GLY A 48 -5.90 11.80 13.36
C GLY A 48 -5.86 10.62 12.40
N SER A 49 -7.01 10.29 11.81
CA SER A 49 -7.10 9.28 10.74
C SER A 49 -7.38 9.96 9.40
N VAL A 50 -6.57 9.62 8.39
CA VAL A 50 -6.79 10.05 7.02
C VAL A 50 -7.20 8.85 6.17
N ALA A 51 -8.32 8.99 5.46
CA ALA A 51 -8.77 7.99 4.49
C ALA A 51 -7.80 7.95 3.29
N GLY A 52 -6.93 6.95 3.23
CA GLY A 52 -5.97 6.76 2.13
C GLY A 52 -6.56 6.13 0.86
N THR A 53 -7.81 5.66 0.90
CA THR A 53 -8.46 4.96 -0.22
C THR A 53 -8.61 5.80 -1.49
N PRO A 54 -9.03 7.09 -1.45
CA PRO A 54 -9.12 7.92 -2.64
C PRO A 54 -7.76 8.13 -3.32
N LEU A 55 -6.69 8.30 -2.53
CA LEU A 55 -5.31 8.46 -3.00
C LEU A 55 -4.79 7.18 -3.67
N LEU A 56 -5.09 6.01 -3.09
CA LEU A 56 -4.73 4.72 -3.67
C LEU A 56 -5.44 4.51 -5.02
N LEU A 57 -6.74 4.80 -5.10
CA LEU A 57 -7.51 4.72 -6.35
C LEU A 57 -7.00 5.71 -7.40
N ALA A 58 -6.68 6.94 -6.98
CA ALA A 58 -6.08 7.96 -7.83
C ALA A 58 -4.76 7.48 -8.44
N GLY A 59 -3.87 6.89 -7.63
CA GLY A 59 -2.60 6.33 -8.11
C GLY A 59 -2.80 5.17 -9.08
N LEU A 60 -3.71 4.24 -8.79
CA LEU A 60 -4.05 3.15 -9.71
C LEU A 60 -4.59 3.68 -11.05
N LEU A 61 -5.53 4.62 -11.02
CA LEU A 61 -6.11 5.22 -12.22
C LEU A 61 -5.05 5.93 -13.08
N VAL A 62 -4.13 6.64 -12.44
CA VAL A 62 -3.03 7.32 -13.13
C VAL A 62 -2.05 6.32 -13.73
N GLY A 63 -1.68 5.26 -13.01
CA GLY A 63 -0.83 4.20 -13.56
C GLY A 63 -1.45 3.52 -14.78
N VAL A 64 -2.77 3.27 -14.75
CA VAL A 64 -3.52 2.75 -15.91
C VAL A 64 -3.49 3.75 -17.06
N HIS A 65 -3.79 5.03 -16.81
CA HIS A 65 -3.89 6.04 -17.86
C HIS A 65 -2.56 6.37 -18.55
N TYR A 66 -1.46 6.35 -17.79
CA TYR A 66 -0.13 6.74 -18.27
C TYR A 66 0.68 5.58 -18.86
N HIS A 67 0.15 4.36 -18.88
CA HIS A 67 0.85 3.18 -19.38
C HIS A 67 1.37 3.32 -20.82
N ASP A 68 0.56 3.91 -21.71
CA ASP A 68 0.88 4.03 -23.14
C ASP A 68 1.45 5.41 -23.52
N ARG A 69 1.80 6.24 -22.53
CA ARG A 69 2.26 7.62 -22.74
C ARG A 69 3.78 7.73 -22.58
N PRO A 70 4.41 8.71 -23.25
CA PRO A 70 5.86 8.93 -23.14
C PRO A 70 6.30 9.31 -21.72
N THR A 71 5.38 9.81 -20.90
CA THR A 71 5.64 10.20 -19.52
C THR A 71 5.61 8.97 -18.60
N ASP A 72 6.73 8.69 -17.92
CA ASP A 72 6.83 7.59 -16.95
C ASP A 72 5.69 7.62 -15.91
N GLY A 73 4.93 6.52 -15.81
CA GLY A 73 3.83 6.37 -14.84
C GLY A 73 4.25 6.60 -13.38
N ARG A 74 5.53 6.38 -13.07
CA ARG A 74 6.14 6.72 -11.76
C ARG A 74 6.15 8.22 -11.47
N ARG A 75 6.46 9.04 -12.48
CA ARG A 75 6.49 10.50 -12.37
C ARG A 75 5.07 11.05 -12.25
N ALA A 76 4.13 10.50 -13.02
CA ALA A 76 2.70 10.85 -12.93
C ALA A 76 2.11 10.47 -11.55
N GLY A 77 2.42 9.27 -11.03
CA GLY A 77 2.01 8.83 -9.70
C GLY A 77 2.58 9.69 -8.57
N PHE A 78 3.83 10.14 -8.69
CA PHE A 78 4.43 11.09 -7.75
C PHE A 78 3.64 12.40 -7.68
N TRP A 79 3.36 13.04 -8.82
CA TRP A 79 2.59 14.29 -8.86
C TRP A 79 1.17 14.13 -8.35
N THR A 80 0.51 13.01 -8.69
CA THR A 80 -0.83 12.69 -8.19
C THR A 80 -0.83 12.61 -6.66
N GLY A 81 0.11 11.86 -6.09
CA GLY A 81 0.24 11.71 -4.64
C GLY A 81 0.62 13.03 -3.96
N LEU A 82 1.50 13.80 -4.59
CA LEU A 82 1.95 15.10 -4.08
C LEU A 82 0.80 16.09 -3.97
N VAL A 83 -0.01 16.20 -5.01
CA VAL A 83 -1.17 17.09 -5.05
C VAL A 83 -2.28 16.59 -4.12
N GLY A 84 -2.59 15.29 -4.15
CA GLY A 84 -3.62 14.71 -3.28
C GLY A 84 -3.26 14.74 -1.80
N SER A 85 -1.96 14.71 -1.44
CA SER A 85 -1.48 14.80 -0.05
C SER A 85 -1.84 16.11 0.64
N SER A 86 -2.21 17.15 -0.11
CA SER A 86 -2.75 18.40 0.46
C SER A 86 -3.99 18.16 1.31
N ALA A 87 -4.84 17.19 0.94
CA ALA A 87 -5.98 16.77 1.76
C ALA A 87 -5.53 16.18 3.10
N THR A 88 -4.52 15.31 3.08
CA THR A 88 -3.89 14.73 4.28
C THR A 88 -3.36 15.83 5.19
N GLY A 89 -2.64 16.81 4.62
CA GLY A 89 -2.14 17.96 5.37
C GLY A 89 -3.26 18.77 6.03
N LEU A 90 -4.35 19.05 5.30
CA LEU A 90 -5.50 19.78 5.84
C LEU A 90 -6.20 19.03 6.98
N VAL A 91 -6.47 17.74 6.81
CA VAL A 91 -7.06 16.89 7.87
C VAL A 91 -6.14 16.82 9.08
N PHE A 92 -4.84 16.66 8.85
CA PHE A 92 -3.85 16.62 9.91
C PHE A 92 -3.81 17.92 10.72
N ILE A 93 -3.81 19.07 10.03
CA ILE A 93 -3.86 20.39 10.67
C ILE A 93 -5.17 20.57 11.46
N ALA A 94 -6.31 20.20 10.87
CA ALA A 94 -7.61 20.30 11.55
C ALA A 94 -7.66 19.48 12.84
N ASN A 95 -7.21 18.21 12.79
CA ASN A 95 -7.11 17.34 13.96
C ASN A 95 -6.14 17.90 15.01
N THR A 96 -5.02 18.43 14.56
CA THR A 96 -4.01 19.04 15.44
C THR A 96 -4.58 20.24 16.19
N VAL A 97 -5.24 21.17 15.48
CA VAL A 97 -5.87 22.35 16.09
C VAL A 97 -6.92 21.95 17.11
N SER A 98 -7.73 20.92 16.82
CA SER A 98 -8.73 20.41 17.77
C SER A 98 -8.09 19.80 19.03
N SER A 99 -6.90 19.21 18.91
CA SER A 99 -6.20 18.53 20.01
C SER A 99 -5.44 19.51 20.91
N VAL A 100 -4.86 20.58 20.36
CA VAL A 100 -4.04 21.56 21.11
C VAL A 100 -4.83 22.25 22.23
N GLY A 101 -6.14 22.45 22.06
CA GLY A 101 -7.01 23.03 23.09
C GLY A 101 -7.25 22.15 24.32
N THR A 102 -6.84 20.88 24.28
CA THR A 102 -7.12 19.87 25.32
C THR A 102 -5.89 19.42 26.09
N LEU A 103 -4.68 19.82 25.66
CA LEU A 103 -3.40 19.35 26.19
C LEU A 103 -2.87 20.27 27.31
N SER A 104 -2.13 19.68 28.26
CA SER A 104 -1.39 20.46 29.25
C SER A 104 -0.24 21.25 28.60
N SER A 105 0.13 22.41 29.16
CA SER A 105 1.15 23.33 28.61
C SER A 105 2.47 22.65 28.20
N ARG A 106 2.94 21.66 28.97
CA ARG A 106 4.16 20.89 28.65
C ARG A 106 3.99 19.97 27.44
N LEU A 107 2.82 19.33 27.31
CA LEU A 107 2.51 18.46 26.17
C LEU A 107 2.28 19.26 24.89
N THR A 108 1.78 20.50 25.01
CA THR A 108 1.62 21.41 23.86
C THR A 108 2.96 21.72 23.20
N VAL A 109 4.01 21.99 23.98
CA VAL A 109 5.36 22.26 23.42
C VAL A 109 5.90 21.04 22.66
N VAL A 110 5.75 19.84 23.23
CA VAL A 110 6.18 18.59 22.58
C VAL A 110 5.36 18.33 21.32
N ALA A 111 4.03 18.52 21.37
CA ALA A 111 3.16 18.36 20.22
C ALA A 111 3.58 19.32 19.09
N VAL A 112 3.80 20.60 19.40
CA VAL A 112 4.25 21.60 18.42
C VAL A 112 5.55 21.21 17.74
N ALA A 113 6.49 20.59 18.47
CA ALA A 113 7.75 20.11 17.89
C ALA A 113 7.56 18.86 17.00
N VAL A 114 6.62 17.98 17.33
CA VAL A 114 6.37 16.71 16.61
C VAL A 114 5.51 16.90 15.36
N ILE A 115 4.58 17.87 15.38
CA ILE A 115 3.66 18.20 14.27
C ILE A 115 4.36 18.29 12.90
N PRO A 116 5.44 19.07 12.70
CA PRO A 116 6.07 19.19 11.37
C PRO A 116 6.67 17.87 10.89
N VAL A 117 7.26 17.09 11.80
CA VAL A 117 7.83 15.77 11.48
C VAL A 117 6.71 14.81 11.07
N ALA A 118 5.64 14.75 11.84
CA ALA A 118 4.48 13.91 11.54
C ALA A 118 3.78 14.30 10.24
N LEU A 119 3.70 15.60 9.93
CA LEU A 119 3.15 16.09 8.66
C LEU A 119 4.02 15.69 7.46
N VAL A 120 5.34 15.85 7.56
CA VAL A 120 6.27 15.42 6.50
C VAL A 120 6.19 13.91 6.29
N LEU A 121 6.13 13.13 7.37
CA LEU A 121 5.97 11.68 7.29
C LEU A 121 4.62 11.28 6.67
N GLY A 122 3.51 11.89 7.08
CA GLY A 122 2.18 11.62 6.55
C GLY A 122 2.08 11.95 5.06
N VAL A 123 2.54 13.14 4.66
CA VAL A 123 2.59 13.56 3.25
C VAL A 123 3.48 12.61 2.45
N GLY A 124 4.71 12.38 2.90
CA GLY A 124 5.66 11.48 2.24
C GLY A 124 5.10 10.07 2.07
N PHE A 125 4.41 9.56 3.09
CA PHE A 125 3.74 8.27 3.04
C PHE A 125 2.66 8.21 1.96
N THR A 126 1.78 9.22 1.90
CA THR A 126 0.72 9.26 0.88
C THR A 126 1.27 9.35 -0.54
N VAL A 127 2.34 10.12 -0.74
CA VAL A 127 3.06 10.17 -2.03
C VAL A 127 3.61 8.79 -2.38
N LEU A 128 4.25 8.13 -1.43
CA LEU A 128 4.87 6.82 -1.63
C LEU A 128 3.84 5.73 -1.95
N VAL A 129 2.70 5.71 -1.26
CA VAL A 129 1.58 4.79 -1.55
C VAL A 129 1.01 5.06 -2.94
N THR A 130 0.77 6.32 -3.29
CA THR A 130 0.20 6.71 -4.59
C THR A 130 1.15 6.33 -5.73
N MET A 131 2.42 6.68 -5.61
CA MET A 131 3.47 6.33 -6.57
C MET A 131 3.63 4.80 -6.70
N GLY A 132 3.64 4.08 -5.58
CA GLY A 132 3.73 2.61 -5.56
C GLY A 132 2.54 1.96 -6.27
N SER A 133 1.32 2.46 -6.04
CA SER A 133 0.12 1.97 -6.71
C SER A 133 0.12 2.27 -8.22
N ALA A 134 0.58 3.45 -8.64
CA ALA A 134 0.72 3.78 -10.06
C ALA A 134 1.75 2.88 -10.75
N ALA A 135 2.92 2.69 -10.12
CA ALA A 135 3.95 1.80 -10.63
C ALA A 135 3.46 0.35 -10.70
N PHE A 136 2.68 -0.10 -9.73
CA PHE A 136 2.07 -1.42 -9.74
C PHE A 136 1.07 -1.59 -10.88
N ALA A 137 0.18 -0.62 -11.10
CA ALA A 137 -0.81 -0.67 -12.18
C ALA A 137 -0.17 -0.66 -13.57
N ASP A 138 0.81 0.23 -13.78
CA ASP A 138 1.60 0.31 -15.00
C ASP A 138 2.28 -1.04 -15.29
N TRP A 139 2.95 -1.60 -14.28
CA TRP A 139 3.62 -2.89 -14.38
C TRP A 139 2.66 -4.07 -14.69
N VAL A 140 1.50 -4.13 -14.04
CA VAL A 140 0.48 -5.17 -14.31
C VAL A 140 0.05 -5.12 -15.78
N ARG A 141 -0.14 -3.91 -16.34
CA ARG A 141 -0.49 -3.76 -17.76
C ARG A 141 0.64 -4.19 -18.68
N THR A 142 1.89 -3.78 -18.41
CA THR A 142 3.03 -4.22 -19.23
C THR A 142 3.09 -5.74 -19.30
N ARG A 143 2.78 -6.41 -18.19
CA ARG A 143 2.80 -7.86 -18.10
C ARG A 143 1.68 -8.51 -18.91
N VAL A 144 0.45 -8.02 -18.78
CA VAL A 144 -0.70 -8.52 -19.55
C VAL A 144 -0.48 -8.35 -21.05
N ASP A 145 0.05 -7.19 -21.47
CA ASP A 145 0.33 -6.90 -22.88
C ASP A 145 1.48 -7.76 -23.42
N SER A 146 2.52 -7.98 -22.60
CA SER A 146 3.63 -8.89 -22.93
C SER A 146 3.17 -10.33 -23.10
N GLU A 147 2.22 -10.81 -22.28
CA GLU A 147 1.67 -12.16 -22.43
C GLU A 147 0.85 -12.31 -23.71
N HIS A 148 0.11 -11.29 -24.13
CA HIS A 148 -0.58 -11.29 -25.43
C HIS A 148 0.40 -11.34 -26.60
N ARG A 149 1.51 -10.59 -26.53
CA ARG A 149 2.55 -10.60 -27.59
C ARG A 149 3.37 -11.91 -27.62
N LEU A 150 3.58 -12.54 -26.46
CA LEU A 150 4.35 -13.78 -26.36
C LEU A 150 3.56 -15.02 -26.79
N VAL A 151 2.22 -15.01 -26.71
CA VAL A 151 1.37 -16.07 -27.28
C VAL A 151 1.54 -16.17 -28.81
N GLU A 152 1.98 -15.10 -29.46
CA GLU A 152 2.27 -15.07 -30.90
C GLU A 152 3.70 -15.55 -31.24
N THR A 153 4.58 -15.73 -30.24
CA THR A 153 6.01 -16.07 -30.43
C THR A 153 6.51 -17.25 -29.58
N ALA A 154 5.62 -18.01 -28.93
CA ALA A 154 5.97 -19.08 -27.99
C ALA A 154 6.46 -20.38 -28.65
N ASP A 155 7.63 -20.32 -29.28
CA ASP A 155 8.49 -21.49 -29.54
C ASP A 155 9.95 -21.27 -29.04
N ALA A 156 10.19 -20.29 -28.16
CA ALA A 156 11.53 -20.05 -27.63
C ALA A 156 11.56 -19.65 -26.14
N GLY A 157 12.05 -20.57 -25.31
CA GLY A 157 12.77 -20.21 -24.07
C GLY A 157 11.99 -20.37 -22.77
N GLU A 158 11.88 -21.61 -22.31
CA GLU A 158 11.37 -22.03 -20.99
C GLU A 158 12.25 -21.44 -19.85
N LYS A 159 11.98 -20.20 -19.42
CA LYS A 159 12.60 -19.64 -18.20
C LYS A 159 11.87 -20.17 -16.96
N SER A 160 12.55 -21.08 -16.26
CA SER A 160 12.04 -21.78 -15.10
C SER A 160 11.67 -20.82 -13.96
N VAL A 161 10.49 -21.04 -13.39
CA VAL A 161 9.92 -20.39 -12.20
C VAL A 161 10.84 -20.47 -10.96
N ALA A 162 11.82 -21.38 -10.94
CA ALA A 162 12.69 -21.60 -9.80
C ALA A 162 13.57 -20.39 -9.44
N ASP A 163 13.83 -19.48 -10.39
CA ASP A 163 14.80 -18.38 -10.20
C ASP A 163 14.18 -17.02 -9.82
N SER A 164 12.86 -16.97 -9.60
CA SER A 164 12.14 -15.73 -9.30
C SER A 164 12.45 -15.23 -7.88
N ARG A 165 13.28 -14.17 -7.75
CA ARG A 165 13.67 -13.53 -6.46
C ARG A 165 12.51 -12.93 -5.66
N TRP A 166 11.30 -12.87 -6.22
CA TRP A 166 10.11 -12.29 -5.58
C TRP A 166 9.68 -12.99 -4.29
N TRP A 167 10.01 -14.28 -4.14
CA TRP A 167 9.73 -15.02 -2.90
C TRP A 167 10.45 -14.44 -1.68
N LEU A 168 11.60 -13.78 -1.87
CA LEU A 168 12.34 -13.12 -0.79
C LEU A 168 11.53 -11.96 -0.21
N VAL A 169 10.86 -11.18 -1.07
CA VAL A 169 9.99 -10.08 -0.63
C VAL A 169 8.83 -10.63 0.20
N VAL A 170 8.21 -11.71 -0.27
CA VAL A 170 7.11 -12.39 0.45
C VAL A 170 7.59 -12.95 1.78
N ALA A 171 8.81 -13.51 1.85
CA ALA A 171 9.42 -14.01 3.08
C ALA A 171 9.70 -12.89 4.09
N VAL A 172 10.28 -11.78 3.63
CA VAL A 172 10.53 -10.60 4.48
C VAL A 172 9.22 -10.06 5.05
N TYR A 173 8.17 -9.98 4.25
CA TYR A 173 6.84 -9.58 4.72
C TYR A 173 6.25 -10.57 5.73
N ALA A 174 6.31 -11.86 5.45
CA ALA A 174 5.80 -12.90 6.34
C ALA A 174 6.45 -12.88 7.74
N LEU A 175 7.72 -12.45 7.82
CA LEU A 175 8.45 -12.27 9.07
C LEU A 175 8.17 -10.92 9.74
N ALA A 176 8.10 -9.83 8.98
CA ALA A 176 7.93 -8.48 9.52
C ALA A 176 6.50 -8.20 10.01
N ALA A 177 5.48 -8.65 9.25
CA ALA A 177 4.08 -8.38 9.54
C ALA A 177 3.62 -8.77 10.95
N PRO A 178 3.87 -9.99 11.47
CA PRO A 178 3.38 -10.38 12.79
C PRO A 178 4.01 -9.54 13.90
N VAL A 179 5.29 -9.17 13.77
CA VAL A 179 5.97 -8.31 14.75
C VAL A 179 5.32 -6.93 14.79
N VAL A 180 5.17 -6.29 13.63
CA VAL A 180 4.57 -4.94 13.54
C VAL A 180 3.10 -4.96 13.97
N LEU A 181 2.32 -5.96 13.58
CA LEU A 181 0.92 -6.10 13.97
C LEU A 181 0.77 -6.40 15.46
N TYR A 182 1.65 -7.19 16.05
CA TYR A 182 1.66 -7.44 17.50
C TYR A 182 1.87 -6.14 18.28
N TYR A 183 2.86 -5.33 17.88
CA TYR A 183 3.08 -4.02 18.51
C TYR A 183 1.92 -3.05 18.25
N ALA A 184 1.33 -3.06 17.06
CA ALA A 184 0.24 -2.15 16.71
C ALA A 184 -1.09 -2.48 17.39
N LEU A 185 -1.37 -3.76 17.68
CA LEU A 185 -2.68 -4.21 18.18
C LEU A 185 -2.64 -4.71 19.64
N GLY A 186 -1.51 -5.27 20.08
CA GLY A 186 -1.38 -5.95 21.37
C GLY A 186 -0.74 -5.09 22.45
N VAL A 187 0.14 -4.16 22.08
CA VAL A 187 0.87 -3.31 23.03
C VAL A 187 0.17 -1.96 23.10
N ARG A 188 -0.27 -1.56 24.31
CA ARG A 188 -0.62 -0.16 24.57
C ARG A 188 0.69 0.58 24.77
N PRO A 189 1.09 1.47 23.86
CA PRO A 189 2.39 2.12 23.98
C PRO A 189 2.36 3.08 25.17
N ASP A 190 3.19 2.81 26.16
CA ASP A 190 3.30 3.62 27.37
C ASP A 190 4.38 4.71 27.22
N SER A 191 5.24 4.57 26.20
CA SER A 191 6.33 5.50 25.90
C SER A 191 6.27 6.04 24.46
N GLY A 192 6.75 7.27 24.27
CA GLY A 192 6.83 7.89 22.94
C GLY A 192 7.75 7.15 21.96
N LEU A 193 8.72 6.39 22.47
CA LEU A 193 9.61 5.55 21.68
C LEU A 193 8.86 4.35 21.07
N GLU A 194 7.97 3.72 21.84
CA GLU A 194 7.12 2.61 21.34
C GLU A 194 6.17 3.09 20.26
N ILE A 195 5.57 4.29 20.42
CA ILE A 195 4.75 4.92 19.39
C ILE A 195 5.58 5.13 18.11
N GLY A 196 6.79 5.67 18.24
CA GLY A 196 7.69 5.88 17.11
C GLY A 196 8.04 4.58 16.37
N LEU A 197 8.30 3.49 17.10
CA LEU A 197 8.57 2.18 16.52
C LEU A 197 7.37 1.58 15.80
N VAL A 198 6.16 1.70 16.36
CA VAL A 198 4.92 1.25 15.70
C VAL A 198 4.70 2.03 14.40
N VAL A 199 4.85 3.35 14.45
CA VAL A 199 4.69 4.22 13.27
C VAL A 199 5.73 3.87 12.20
N ALA A 200 7.01 3.75 12.57
CA ALA A 200 8.06 3.37 11.64
C ALA A 200 7.83 1.96 11.05
N GLY A 201 7.40 1.00 11.88
CA GLY A 201 7.06 -0.35 11.46
C GLY A 201 5.93 -0.36 10.43
N LEU A 202 4.84 0.37 10.68
CA LEU A 202 3.74 0.49 9.72
C LEU A 202 4.16 1.20 8.44
N PHE A 203 5.02 2.23 8.55
CA PHE A 203 5.55 2.96 7.40
C PHE A 203 6.34 2.07 6.45
N VAL A 204 7.07 1.08 6.98
CA VAL A 204 7.79 0.06 6.19
C VAL A 204 6.85 -1.05 5.73
N LEU A 205 5.92 -1.48 6.59
CA LEU A 205 5.07 -2.63 6.32
C LEU A 205 4.10 -2.40 5.15
N VAL A 206 3.55 -1.19 5.02
CA VAL A 206 2.59 -0.89 3.94
C VAL A 206 3.21 -0.98 2.55
N PRO A 207 4.33 -0.32 2.21
CA PRO A 207 4.95 -0.52 0.90
C PRO A 207 5.41 -1.96 0.69
N LEU A 208 5.88 -2.63 1.75
CA LEU A 208 6.23 -4.04 1.68
C LEU A 208 5.01 -4.92 1.37
N SER A 209 3.82 -4.57 1.85
CA SER A 209 2.57 -5.27 1.52
C SER A 209 2.20 -5.15 0.04
N ILE A 210 2.40 -3.96 -0.56
CA ILE A 210 2.18 -3.72 -1.99
C ILE A 210 3.15 -4.59 -2.82
N MET A 211 4.44 -4.57 -2.46
CA MET A 211 5.46 -5.37 -3.12
C MET A 211 5.23 -6.87 -2.98
N THR A 212 4.71 -7.31 -1.83
CA THR A 212 4.36 -8.71 -1.57
C THR A 212 3.19 -9.16 -2.42
N LEU A 213 2.13 -8.34 -2.50
CA LEU A 213 0.97 -8.62 -3.34
C LEU A 213 1.38 -8.69 -4.82
N GLY A 214 2.27 -7.81 -5.27
CA GLY A 214 2.86 -7.88 -6.60
C GLY A 214 3.73 -9.12 -6.83
N GLY A 215 4.58 -9.50 -5.86
CA GLY A 215 5.37 -10.73 -5.93
C GLY A 215 4.52 -11.99 -6.00
N LEU A 216 3.43 -12.05 -5.22
CA LEU A 216 2.45 -13.14 -5.28
C LEU A 216 1.74 -13.19 -6.63
N PHE A 217 1.36 -12.03 -7.19
CA PHE A 217 0.74 -11.97 -8.52
C PHE A 217 1.69 -12.46 -9.61
N ILE A 218 2.95 -11.99 -9.63
CA ILE A 218 3.99 -12.43 -10.59
C ILE A 218 4.14 -13.94 -10.56
N ASP A 219 4.25 -14.49 -9.36
CA ASP A 219 4.47 -15.92 -9.22
C ASP A 219 3.20 -16.73 -9.52
N ALA A 220 2.01 -16.14 -9.35
CA ALA A 220 0.75 -16.78 -9.73
C ALA A 220 0.48 -16.75 -11.24
N THR A 221 0.98 -15.76 -11.98
CA THR A 221 0.79 -15.63 -13.44
C THR A 221 1.95 -16.16 -14.28
N ALA A 222 3.09 -16.52 -13.68
CA ALA A 222 4.22 -17.08 -14.42
C ALA A 222 3.84 -18.37 -15.18
N PRO A 223 4.22 -18.51 -16.47
CA PRO A 223 3.96 -19.72 -17.25
C PRO A 223 4.57 -20.96 -16.58
N ARG A 224 3.77 -22.00 -16.34
CA ARG A 224 4.19 -23.21 -15.63
C ARG A 224 3.80 -24.47 -16.38
N ASN A 225 4.66 -25.48 -16.29
CA ASN A 225 4.39 -26.81 -16.82
C ASN A 225 3.17 -27.42 -16.10
N ARG A 226 2.22 -27.96 -16.87
CA ARG A 226 0.93 -28.56 -16.41
C ARG A 226 1.06 -29.71 -15.40
N ALA A 227 2.27 -30.18 -15.11
CA ALA A 227 2.53 -31.35 -14.27
C ALA A 227 2.57 -31.08 -12.75
N THR A 228 2.35 -29.84 -12.30
CA THR A 228 2.26 -29.50 -10.87
C THR A 228 0.87 -28.96 -10.55
N ASP A 229 0.01 -29.79 -9.93
CA ASP A 229 -1.37 -29.51 -9.46
C ASP A 229 -1.48 -28.42 -8.37
N TRP A 230 -0.37 -27.73 -8.11
CA TRP A 230 -0.25 -26.66 -7.14
C TRP A 230 -0.89 -25.38 -7.67
N PHE A 231 -2.22 -25.35 -7.71
CA PHE A 231 -2.98 -24.18 -8.14
C PHE A 231 -3.46 -23.37 -6.94
N PRO A 232 -2.87 -22.21 -6.69
CA PRO A 232 -3.57 -21.11 -6.08
C PRO A 232 -4.09 -20.19 -7.19
N SER A 233 -5.41 -20.09 -7.32
CA SER A 233 -6.01 -19.18 -8.29
C SER A 233 -5.54 -17.75 -8.02
N VAL A 234 -5.18 -17.02 -9.08
CA VAL A 234 -4.73 -15.61 -9.02
C VAL A 234 -5.70 -14.77 -8.20
N TRP A 235 -7.00 -15.05 -8.38
CA TRP A 235 -8.10 -14.45 -7.64
C TRP A 235 -8.05 -14.69 -6.12
N LEU A 236 -7.59 -15.86 -5.68
CA LEU A 236 -7.46 -16.17 -4.26
C LEU A 236 -6.29 -15.42 -3.61
N TYR A 237 -5.14 -15.32 -4.29
CA TYR A 237 -3.97 -14.64 -3.72
C TYR A 237 -4.06 -13.12 -3.75
N VAL A 238 -4.56 -12.55 -4.84
CA VAL A 238 -4.65 -11.09 -5.00
C VAL A 238 -5.99 -10.56 -4.53
N GLY A 239 -7.08 -11.24 -4.90
CA GLY A 239 -8.43 -10.86 -4.50
C GLY A 239 -8.73 -11.22 -3.04
N GLY A 240 -8.10 -12.25 -2.48
CA GLY A 240 -8.34 -12.69 -1.09
C GLY A 240 -8.14 -11.59 -0.04
N PRO A 241 -6.95 -10.98 0.06
CA PRO A 241 -6.69 -9.92 1.05
C PRO A 241 -7.62 -8.71 0.87
N VAL A 242 -7.84 -8.30 -0.38
CA VAL A 242 -8.71 -7.16 -0.72
C VAL A 242 -10.16 -7.47 -0.37
N GLY A 243 -10.64 -8.66 -0.72
CA GLY A 243 -12.00 -9.12 -0.41
C GLY A 243 -12.25 -9.20 1.09
N VAL A 244 -11.29 -9.69 1.87
CA VAL A 244 -11.36 -9.68 3.34
C VAL A 244 -11.45 -8.25 3.86
N ALA A 245 -10.62 -7.35 3.37
CA ALA A 245 -10.62 -5.94 3.79
C ALA A 245 -11.97 -5.27 3.52
N VAL A 246 -12.53 -5.47 2.32
CA VAL A 246 -13.84 -4.94 1.93
C VAL A 246 -14.96 -5.53 2.78
N ALA A 247 -14.97 -6.85 3.00
CA ALA A 247 -15.97 -7.51 3.83
C ALA A 247 -15.93 -7.00 5.28
N VAL A 248 -14.74 -6.87 5.86
CA VAL A 248 -14.55 -6.34 7.22
C VAL A 248 -15.00 -4.87 7.31
N TYR A 249 -14.68 -4.05 6.30
CA TYR A 249 -15.15 -2.67 6.23
C TYR A 249 -16.68 -2.59 6.31
N PHE A 250 -17.39 -3.27 5.40
CA PHE A 250 -18.86 -3.25 5.36
C PHE A 250 -19.47 -3.82 6.64
N LEU A 251 -18.93 -4.92 7.16
CA LEU A 251 -19.40 -5.51 8.41
C LEU A 251 -19.29 -4.52 9.58
N ARG A 252 -18.20 -3.74 9.64
CA ARG A 252 -17.97 -2.74 10.70
C ARG A 252 -18.84 -1.51 10.55
N VAL A 253 -19.12 -1.09 9.31
CA VAL A 253 -20.10 -0.02 9.01
C VAL A 253 -21.49 -0.42 9.48
N VAL A 254 -21.96 -1.63 9.13
CA VAL A 254 -23.28 -2.14 9.55
C VAL A 254 -23.39 -2.27 11.07
N ARG A 255 -22.27 -2.56 11.75
CA ARG A 255 -22.20 -2.64 13.22
C ARG A 255 -22.02 -1.29 13.92
N GLY A 256 -21.95 -0.17 13.19
CA GLY A 256 -21.81 1.16 13.79
C GLY A 256 -20.51 1.36 14.57
N VAL A 257 -19.43 0.66 14.22
CA VAL A 257 -18.15 0.81 14.91
C VAL A 257 -17.51 2.15 14.52
N SER A 258 -16.92 2.87 15.46
CA SER A 258 -16.41 4.24 15.27
C SER A 258 -15.32 4.38 14.20
N TYR A 259 -14.60 3.30 13.86
CA TYR A 259 -13.48 3.37 12.91
C TYR A 259 -13.34 2.17 11.94
N PRO A 260 -14.29 1.96 11.00
CA PRO A 260 -14.25 0.84 10.05
C PRO A 260 -12.99 0.76 9.16
N PRO A 261 -12.41 1.87 8.64
CA PRO A 261 -11.20 1.82 7.81
C PRO A 261 -9.99 1.19 8.50
N GLY A 262 -9.79 1.45 9.79
CA GLY A 262 -8.68 0.86 10.54
C GLY A 262 -8.76 -0.66 10.57
N TYR A 263 -9.93 -1.19 10.94
CA TYR A 263 -10.15 -2.64 10.96
C TYR A 263 -9.97 -3.26 9.58
N ALA A 264 -10.43 -2.60 8.51
CA ALA A 264 -10.22 -3.06 7.15
C ALA A 264 -8.73 -3.16 6.80
N SER A 265 -7.93 -2.13 7.10
CA SER A 265 -6.48 -2.11 6.86
C SER A 265 -5.74 -3.19 7.65
N TYR A 266 -6.04 -3.39 8.93
CA TYR A 266 -5.41 -4.46 9.72
C TYR A 266 -5.83 -5.85 9.23
N SER A 267 -7.08 -6.03 8.82
CA SER A 267 -7.55 -7.29 8.25
C SER A 267 -6.93 -7.60 6.89
N PHE A 268 -6.67 -6.59 6.06
CA PHE A 268 -5.92 -6.72 4.82
C PHE A 268 -4.51 -7.26 5.10
N LEU A 269 -3.78 -6.62 6.03
CA LEU A 269 -2.42 -7.03 6.39
C LEU A 269 -2.40 -8.44 6.98
N GLY A 270 -3.34 -8.77 7.87
CA GLY A 270 -3.45 -10.12 8.43
C GLY A 270 -3.77 -11.19 7.38
N ALA A 271 -4.70 -10.91 6.47
CA ALA A 271 -5.06 -11.82 5.39
C ALA A 271 -3.90 -12.02 4.40
N LEU A 272 -3.20 -10.95 4.03
CA LEU A 272 -2.02 -11.01 3.17
C LEU A 272 -0.90 -11.79 3.85
N TRP A 273 -0.73 -11.65 5.17
CA TRP A 273 0.24 -12.45 5.93
C TRP A 273 -0.10 -13.94 5.88
N CYS A 274 -1.35 -14.32 6.16
CA CYS A 274 -1.79 -15.72 6.06
C CYS A 274 -1.51 -16.30 4.67
N LEU A 275 -1.84 -15.55 3.62
CA LEU A 275 -1.58 -15.98 2.24
C LEU A 275 -0.09 -16.07 1.92
N SER A 276 0.73 -15.15 2.45
CA SER A 276 2.18 -15.19 2.30
C SER A 276 2.79 -16.43 2.96
N VAL A 277 2.32 -16.79 4.16
CA VAL A 277 2.76 -18.02 4.85
C VAL A 277 2.34 -19.26 4.09
N VAL A 278 1.07 -19.35 3.68
CA VAL A 278 0.57 -20.47 2.86
C VAL A 278 1.39 -20.60 1.59
N TYR A 279 1.65 -19.50 0.89
CA TYR A 279 2.48 -19.47 -0.30
C TYR A 279 3.89 -20.02 -0.04
N LEU A 280 4.58 -19.56 1.02
CA LEU A 280 5.94 -20.00 1.34
C LEU A 280 6.01 -21.48 1.73
N VAL A 281 5.09 -21.95 2.57
CA VAL A 281 4.99 -23.37 2.97
C VAL A 281 4.77 -24.24 1.74
N ASN A 282 3.90 -23.77 0.85
CA ASN A 282 3.48 -24.56 -0.27
C ASN A 282 4.57 -24.54 -1.38
N ARG A 283 5.33 -23.44 -1.50
CA ARG A 283 6.56 -23.33 -2.32
C ARG A 283 7.68 -24.24 -1.83
N THR A 284 7.95 -24.30 -0.52
CA THR A 284 9.01 -25.17 0.04
C THR A 284 8.70 -26.65 -0.14
N ARG A 285 7.45 -27.06 0.01
CA ARG A 285 7.03 -28.46 -0.22
C ARG A 285 7.26 -28.93 -1.66
N HIS A 286 6.98 -28.08 -2.65
CA HIS A 286 7.01 -28.48 -4.05
C HIS A 286 8.38 -28.25 -4.72
N LEU A 287 9.16 -27.25 -4.27
CA LEU A 287 10.50 -26.98 -4.81
C LEU A 287 11.62 -27.64 -3.97
N GLY A 288 11.47 -27.70 -2.64
CA GLY A 288 12.45 -28.33 -1.75
C GLY A 288 12.54 -29.85 -1.91
N GLY A 289 11.45 -30.51 -2.28
CA GLY A 289 11.43 -31.94 -2.57
C GLY A 289 12.25 -32.35 -3.80
N ARG A 290 12.44 -31.47 -4.79
CA ARG A 290 13.21 -31.79 -6.02
C ARG A 290 14.73 -31.83 -5.79
N ASN A 291 15.25 -31.01 -4.89
CA ASN A 291 16.70 -30.96 -4.61
C ASN A 291 17.19 -32.13 -3.73
N ALA A 292 16.28 -32.75 -2.96
CA ALA A 292 16.59 -33.94 -2.17
C ALA A 292 16.65 -35.23 -3.02
N VAL A 293 15.94 -35.27 -4.14
CA VAL A 293 15.93 -36.44 -5.05
C VAL A 293 17.12 -36.42 -6.01
N SER A 294 17.64 -35.25 -6.38
CA SER A 294 18.84 -35.15 -7.24
C SER A 294 20.14 -35.50 -6.51
N THR A 295 20.21 -35.30 -5.19
CA THR A 295 21.36 -35.65 -4.35
C THR A 295 21.43 -37.12 -3.96
N LEU A 296 20.34 -37.88 -4.14
CA LEU A 296 20.29 -39.33 -3.93
C LEU A 296 20.55 -40.15 -5.21
N ARG A 297 20.77 -39.49 -6.35
CA ARG A 297 21.05 -40.12 -7.66
C ARG A 297 22.47 -39.86 -8.19
N SER A 298 23.31 -39.16 -7.43
CA SER A 298 24.76 -39.04 -7.63
C SER A 298 25.50 -39.93 -6.65
#